data_AF-B0DA77-F1
#
_entry.id   AF-B0DA77-F1
#
_cell.length_a   1.000
_cell.length_b   1.000
_cell.length_c   1.000
_cell.angle_alpha   90.00
_cell.angle_beta   90.00
_cell.angle_gamma   90.00
#
_symmetry.space_group_name_H-M   'P 1'
#
loop_
_entity.id
_entity.type
_entity.pdbx_description
1 polymer ?
#
loop_
_entity_poly.entity_id
_entity_poly.type
_entity_poly.pdbx_seq_one_letter_code
_entity_poly.pdbx_strand_id
1 'polypeptide(L)'
;MRRSSIDPAMVEDDDSGSEHDMGDDFYYQVVPLVGLLPEQELHDIGTLEIHRSRIPTQLFRSIVVDMDIMLMQYGAPYEHKTEEIFNHLVKQFGFVLRNKPETMVNDCIGTHIEYFFKIYGAVTLLYIEMRLKVGNDNERLKIIAQAIAECDRCYLENSTGGYFLPIHCIITDGLHYEFFKFDKHLKPSFVRGCFSGDPEHLRRGLKIDDYSRMETTLPFILQLRCACEAVFDVMLSAYIEGLKANYVRSEERGKKGLTRPTLDGGDKALQSAGRAFAAFREAEVQRKDGDLDSADATADQALLALQESTEAAPISYRSKFIMKDWDDVEVRKA
;
A
#
# COMPACT_ATOMS: atom_id res chain seq x y z
N MET A 1 -32.74 10.38 2.65
CA MET A 1 -31.38 10.89 2.38
C MET A 1 -30.96 10.38 1.01
N ARG A 2 -30.87 11.27 0.02
CA ARG A 2 -30.49 10.92 -1.36
C ARG A 2 -29.00 10.57 -1.35
N ARG A 3 -28.66 9.35 -1.79
CA ARG A 3 -27.28 8.95 -2.09
C ARG A 3 -26.88 9.69 -3.37
N SER A 4 -26.08 10.74 -3.25
CA SER A 4 -25.33 11.29 -4.38
C SER A 4 -24.19 10.35 -4.68
N SER A 5 -24.46 9.36 -5.55
CA SER A 5 -23.40 8.73 -6.33
C SER A 5 -23.00 9.73 -7.40
N ILE A 6 -21.71 9.92 -7.62
CA ILE A 6 -21.25 10.46 -8.90
C ILE A 6 -21.64 9.41 -9.94
N ASP A 7 -22.34 9.84 -10.98
CA ASP A 7 -22.80 8.97 -12.06
C ASP A 7 -21.58 8.59 -12.92
N PRO A 8 -21.29 7.29 -13.16
CA PRO A 8 -20.17 6.88 -14.00
C PRO A 8 -20.29 7.32 -15.48
N ALA A 9 -21.44 7.89 -15.86
CA ALA A 9 -21.78 8.26 -17.23
C ALA A 9 -21.34 9.68 -17.65
N MET A 10 -20.46 10.36 -16.90
CA MET A 10 -19.81 11.61 -17.36
C MET A 10 -18.43 11.40 -17.99
N VAL A 11 -18.05 10.14 -18.26
CA VAL A 11 -16.90 9.81 -19.11
C VAL A 11 -17.46 9.22 -20.40
N GLU A 12 -17.96 10.08 -21.29
CA GLU A 12 -18.19 9.68 -22.68
C GLU A 12 -16.82 9.62 -23.37
N ASP A 13 -16.53 8.46 -23.98
CA ASP A 13 -15.40 8.24 -24.88
C ASP A 13 -15.57 9.11 -26.14
N ASP A 14 -15.21 10.38 -26.06
CA ASP A 14 -14.90 11.17 -27.24
C ASP A 14 -13.38 11.08 -27.48
N ASP A 15 -13.04 10.30 -28.51
CA ASP A 15 -11.69 10.05 -29.05
C ASP A 15 -11.09 11.31 -29.71
N SER A 16 -11.02 12.39 -28.93
CA SER A 16 -10.34 13.62 -29.28
C SER A 16 -9.37 13.96 -28.14
N GLY A 17 -8.07 13.96 -28.44
CA GLY A 17 -6.99 14.17 -27.47
C GLY A 17 -6.93 15.60 -26.90
N SER A 18 -7.97 16.02 -26.18
CA SER A 18 -7.90 17.15 -25.26
C SER A 18 -7.63 16.61 -23.86
N GLU A 19 -6.51 17.02 -23.27
CA GLU A 19 -6.27 16.88 -21.83
C GLU A 19 -7.50 17.42 -21.08
N HIS A 20 -8.24 16.52 -20.42
CA HIS A 20 -9.34 16.91 -19.55
C HIS A 20 -8.75 17.56 -18.30
N ASP A 21 -8.44 18.85 -18.38
CA ASP A 21 -8.03 19.63 -17.22
C ASP A 21 -9.15 19.53 -16.18
N MET A 22 -8.92 18.75 -15.12
CA MET A 22 -9.86 18.68 -14.01
C MET A 22 -9.90 20.09 -13.42
N GLY A 23 -11.03 20.76 -13.66
CA GLY A 23 -11.23 22.14 -13.26
C GLY A 23 -10.89 22.34 -11.79
N ASP A 24 -10.53 23.56 -11.42
CA ASP A 24 -10.06 23.91 -10.06
C ASP A 24 -11.03 23.48 -8.94
N ASP A 25 -12.27 23.13 -9.28
CA ASP A 25 -13.30 22.61 -8.38
C ASP A 25 -13.23 21.09 -8.09
N PHE A 26 -12.34 20.31 -8.73
CA PHE A 26 -12.33 18.84 -8.53
C PHE A 26 -12.11 18.45 -7.07
N TYR A 27 -11.16 19.11 -6.40
CA TYR A 27 -10.94 18.91 -4.97
C TYR A 27 -12.22 19.18 -4.16
N TYR A 28 -12.92 20.28 -4.47
CA TYR A 28 -14.16 20.69 -3.81
C TYR A 28 -15.31 19.69 -3.98
N GLN A 29 -15.31 18.93 -5.07
CA GLN A 29 -16.33 17.91 -5.34
C GLN A 29 -16.06 16.60 -4.62
N VAL A 30 -14.80 16.21 -4.46
CA VAL A 30 -14.42 14.88 -3.98
C VAL A 30 -14.28 14.82 -2.47
N VAL A 31 -13.69 15.82 -1.81
CA VAL A 31 -13.42 15.72 -0.36
C VAL A 31 -14.67 15.61 0.53
N PRO A 32 -15.87 16.14 0.15
CA PRO A 32 -17.08 15.88 0.93
C PRO A 32 -17.48 14.40 0.98
N LEU A 33 -17.04 13.57 0.02
CA LEU A 33 -17.32 12.13 0.00
C LEU A 33 -16.76 11.40 1.22
N VAL A 34 -15.72 11.97 1.84
CA VAL A 34 -15.04 11.44 3.03
C VAL A 34 -15.28 12.27 4.29
N GLY A 35 -16.23 13.21 4.23
CA GLY A 35 -16.63 14.03 5.36
C GLY A 35 -15.68 15.18 5.70
N LEU A 36 -14.81 15.58 4.76
CA LEU A 36 -13.95 16.76 4.89
C LEU A 36 -14.63 17.99 4.29
N LEU A 37 -14.24 19.17 4.77
CA LEU A 37 -14.71 20.47 4.34
C LEU A 37 -13.71 21.05 3.31
N PRO A 38 -14.13 21.26 2.05
CA PRO A 38 -13.24 21.78 1.01
C PRO A 38 -12.51 23.07 1.39
N GLU A 39 -13.18 23.98 2.09
CA GLU A 39 -12.65 25.28 2.48
C GLU A 39 -11.54 25.20 3.54
N GLN A 40 -11.35 24.02 4.13
CA GLN A 40 -10.31 23.78 5.12
C GLN A 40 -9.05 23.16 4.54
N GLU A 41 -8.98 22.83 3.25
CA GLU A 41 -7.75 22.39 2.58
C GLU A 41 -6.97 21.28 3.35
N LEU A 42 -7.71 20.31 3.91
CA LEU A 42 -7.22 19.22 4.77
C LEU A 42 -6.79 19.61 6.20
N HIS A 43 -7.05 20.83 6.67
CA HIS A 43 -6.84 21.18 8.08
C HIS A 43 -7.78 20.44 9.04
N ASP A 44 -8.92 19.94 8.55
CA ASP A 44 -9.85 19.08 9.27
C ASP A 44 -9.56 17.57 9.14
N ILE A 45 -8.49 17.18 8.42
CA ILE A 45 -8.16 15.78 8.22
C ILE A 45 -7.77 15.12 9.55
N GLY A 46 -8.41 13.99 9.86
CA GLY A 46 -8.01 13.18 11.00
C GLY A 46 -6.63 12.55 10.77
N THR A 47 -5.96 12.14 11.87
CA THR A 47 -4.66 11.49 11.79
C THR A 47 -4.69 10.05 12.31
N LEU A 48 -3.82 9.21 11.77
CA LEU A 48 -3.51 7.88 12.28
C LEU A 48 -2.00 7.77 12.51
N GLU A 49 -1.60 7.03 13.53
CA GLU A 49 -0.18 6.82 13.82
C GLU A 49 0.44 5.83 12.82
N ILE A 50 1.52 6.24 12.17
CA ILE A 50 2.36 5.39 11.34
C ILE A 50 3.49 4.84 12.18
N HIS A 51 3.72 3.54 12.06
CA HIS A 51 4.79 2.84 12.72
C HIS A 51 5.80 2.34 11.69
N ARG A 52 7.00 2.02 12.17
CA ARG A 52 7.96 1.23 11.40
C ARG A 52 7.89 -0.20 11.87
N SER A 53 7.59 -1.11 10.96
CA SER A 53 7.72 -2.54 11.17
C SER A 53 9.13 -2.94 10.76
N ARG A 54 10.00 -3.19 11.75
CA ARG A 54 11.44 -3.44 11.54
C ARG A 54 11.65 -4.71 10.73
N ILE A 55 12.00 -4.57 9.45
CA ILE A 55 12.26 -5.73 8.58
C ILE A 55 13.66 -6.32 8.87
N PRO A 56 13.85 -7.64 8.65
CA PRO A 56 15.16 -8.27 8.79
C PRO A 56 16.23 -7.58 7.96
N THR A 57 17.42 -7.43 8.55
CA THR A 57 18.54 -6.74 7.89
C THR A 57 18.93 -7.42 6.57
N GLN A 58 18.82 -8.75 6.48
CA GLN A 58 19.10 -9.47 5.23
C GLN A 58 18.07 -9.16 4.13
N LEU A 59 16.78 -9.02 4.48
CA LEU A 59 15.75 -8.61 3.53
C LEU A 59 16.00 -7.18 3.03
N PHE A 60 16.31 -6.26 3.94
CA PHE A 60 16.63 -4.89 3.57
C PHE A 60 17.87 -4.81 2.67
N ARG A 61 18.90 -5.63 2.94
CA ARG A 61 20.09 -5.70 2.10
C ARG A 61 19.75 -6.10 0.67
N SER A 62 18.84 -7.04 0.45
CA SER A 62 18.38 -7.41 -0.89
C SER A 62 17.71 -6.24 -1.62
N ILE A 63 16.88 -5.45 -0.92
CA ILE A 63 16.27 -4.23 -1.49
C ILE A 63 17.34 -3.23 -1.94
N VAL A 64 18.37 -3.00 -1.12
CA VAL A 64 19.47 -2.08 -1.46
C VAL A 64 20.25 -2.56 -2.67
N VAL A 65 20.49 -3.88 -2.80
CA VAL A 65 21.18 -4.46 -3.97
C VAL A 65 20.36 -4.27 -5.24
N ASP A 66 19.05 -4.53 -5.20
CA ASP A 66 18.17 -4.31 -6.35
C ASP A 66 18.16 -2.84 -6.75
N MET A 67 18.08 -1.93 -5.76
CA MET A 67 18.14 -0.50 -6.03
C MET A 67 19.47 -0.08 -6.66
N ASP A 68 20.60 -0.62 -6.21
CA ASP A 68 21.92 -0.36 -6.81
C ASP A 68 21.96 -0.82 -8.28
N ILE A 69 21.42 -2.01 -8.57
CA ILE A 69 21.30 -2.54 -9.94
C ILE A 69 20.43 -1.62 -10.80
N MET A 70 19.26 -1.20 -10.29
CA MET A 70 18.37 -0.29 -11.01
C MET A 70 19.03 1.06 -11.26
N LEU A 71 19.74 1.62 -10.28
CA LEU A 71 20.47 2.88 -10.43
C LEU A 71 21.53 2.78 -11.53
N MET A 72 22.26 1.66 -11.60
CA MET A 72 23.23 1.42 -12.66
C MET A 72 22.59 1.26 -14.04
N GLN A 73 21.40 0.65 -14.12
CA GLN A 73 20.74 0.33 -15.40
C GLN A 73 19.89 1.46 -15.96
N TYR A 74 19.19 2.19 -15.10
CA TYR A 74 18.10 3.09 -15.50
C TYR A 74 18.30 4.55 -15.06
N GLY A 75 19.32 4.86 -14.26
CA GLY A 75 19.61 6.25 -13.83
C GLY A 75 19.14 6.56 -12.41
N ALA A 76 18.62 7.76 -12.14
CA ALA A 76 18.22 8.15 -10.79
C ALA A 76 16.80 7.63 -10.41
N PRO A 77 16.42 7.54 -9.11
CA PRO A 77 15.14 6.95 -8.68
C PRO A 77 13.89 7.61 -9.27
N TYR A 78 13.93 8.92 -9.57
CA TYR A 78 12.81 9.62 -10.22
C TYR A 78 12.67 9.29 -11.71
N GLU A 79 13.63 8.56 -12.28
CA GLU A 79 13.64 8.06 -13.66
C GLU A 79 13.19 6.58 -13.72
N HIS A 80 12.97 5.96 -12.55
CA HIS A 80 12.59 4.55 -12.41
C HIS A 80 11.11 4.41 -12.10
N LYS A 81 10.56 3.21 -12.31
CA LYS A 81 9.30 2.81 -11.70
C LYS A 81 9.56 2.34 -10.27
N THR A 82 8.92 2.95 -9.27
CA THR A 82 9.26 2.68 -7.86
C THR A 82 8.81 1.29 -7.36
N GLU A 83 7.98 0.56 -8.12
CA GLU A 83 7.55 -0.81 -7.79
C GLU A 83 8.69 -1.79 -7.58
N GLU A 84 9.72 -1.70 -8.42
CA GLU A 84 10.75 -2.74 -8.46
C GLU A 84 11.50 -2.82 -7.12
N ILE A 85 11.61 -1.69 -6.41
CA ILE A 85 12.24 -1.57 -5.10
C ILE A 85 11.43 -2.31 -4.02
N PHE A 86 10.09 -2.36 -4.14
CA PHE A 86 9.21 -2.95 -3.11
C PHE A 86 8.81 -4.40 -3.39
N ASN A 87 9.26 -4.98 -4.51
CA ASN A 87 9.00 -6.39 -4.84
C ASN A 87 9.45 -7.35 -3.74
N HIS A 88 10.59 -7.06 -3.10
CA HIS A 88 11.08 -7.84 -1.97
C HIS A 88 10.17 -7.78 -0.75
N LEU A 89 9.48 -6.66 -0.51
CA LEU A 89 8.49 -6.54 0.56
C LEU A 89 7.21 -7.31 0.22
N VAL A 90 6.69 -7.10 -0.99
CA VAL A 90 5.46 -7.76 -1.47
C VAL A 90 5.61 -9.29 -1.44
N LYS A 91 6.79 -9.79 -1.80
CA LYS A 91 7.13 -11.23 -1.76
C LYS A 91 6.92 -11.87 -0.39
N GLN A 92 7.05 -11.12 0.71
CA GLN A 92 6.87 -11.67 2.06
C GLN A 92 5.41 -12.04 2.38
N PHE A 93 4.45 -11.49 1.63
CA PHE A 93 3.02 -11.83 1.75
C PHE A 93 2.62 -13.03 0.87
N GLY A 94 3.60 -13.71 0.27
CA GLY A 94 3.37 -14.80 -0.67
C GLY A 94 2.50 -14.36 -1.84
N PHE A 95 1.57 -15.20 -2.27
CA PHE A 95 0.63 -14.91 -3.37
C PHE A 95 -0.69 -14.29 -2.90
N VAL A 96 -0.79 -13.98 -1.60
CA VAL A 96 -2.05 -13.50 -1.00
C VAL A 96 -2.24 -12.02 -1.30
N LEU A 97 -1.16 -11.23 -1.21
CA LEU A 97 -1.11 -9.85 -1.68
C LEU A 97 -0.64 -9.85 -3.14
N ARG A 98 -1.48 -9.39 -4.06
CA ARG A 98 -1.14 -9.36 -5.49
C ARG A 98 -1.15 -7.94 -5.99
N ASN A 99 -0.04 -7.54 -6.59
CA ASN A 99 -0.03 -6.37 -7.45
C ASN A 99 -0.83 -6.69 -8.71
N LYS A 100 -1.79 -5.83 -9.04
CA LYS A 100 -2.38 -5.77 -10.36
C LYS A 100 -1.97 -4.43 -10.99
N PRO A 101 -1.07 -4.44 -11.98
CA PRO A 101 -0.87 -3.26 -12.80
C PRO A 101 -2.13 -3.10 -13.65
N GLU A 102 -2.99 -2.16 -13.29
CA GLU A 102 -4.09 -1.71 -14.12
C GLU A 102 -3.86 -0.21 -14.32
N THR A 103 -3.80 0.23 -15.59
CA THR A 103 -3.88 1.65 -15.95
C THR A 103 -5.32 2.07 -15.71
N MET A 104 -5.65 2.36 -14.45
CA MET A 104 -6.97 2.85 -14.15
C MET A 104 -6.94 4.38 -14.28
N VAL A 105 -7.62 4.85 -15.32
CA VAL A 105 -7.72 6.26 -15.78
C VAL A 105 -6.44 6.75 -16.48
N ASN A 106 -6.59 7.21 -17.72
CA ASN A 106 -5.57 8.04 -18.38
C ASN A 106 -5.53 9.37 -17.63
N ASP A 107 -4.54 9.55 -16.77
CA ASP A 107 -4.49 10.66 -15.82
C ASP A 107 -4.19 12.00 -16.49
N CYS A 108 -5.04 12.99 -16.18
CA CYS A 108 -4.98 14.35 -16.69
C CYS A 108 -4.05 15.29 -15.88
N ILE A 109 -3.39 14.81 -14.82
CA ILE A 109 -2.53 15.63 -13.94
C ILE A 109 -1.17 14.96 -13.66
N GLY A 110 -0.58 14.26 -14.64
CA GLY A 110 0.79 13.69 -14.49
C GLY A 110 1.01 12.72 -13.31
N THR A 111 -0.06 12.39 -12.57
CA THR A 111 -0.19 11.28 -11.66
C THR A 111 -0.38 10.02 -12.48
N HIS A 112 0.03 8.88 -11.97
CA HIS A 112 -0.33 7.60 -12.57
C HIS A 112 -0.59 6.66 -11.41
N ILE A 113 -1.82 6.15 -11.30
CA ILE A 113 -2.07 5.07 -10.35
C ILE A 113 -1.38 3.85 -10.90
N GLU A 114 -0.30 3.48 -10.24
CA GLU A 114 0.56 2.46 -10.79
C GLU A 114 0.19 1.09 -10.23
N TYR A 115 -0.21 1.01 -8.95
CA TYR A 115 -0.42 -0.29 -8.31
C TYR A 115 -1.62 -0.36 -7.35
N PHE A 116 -2.41 -1.43 -7.52
CA PHE A 116 -3.45 -1.84 -6.60
C PHE A 116 -3.10 -3.21 -6.04
N PHE A 117 -3.02 -3.33 -4.72
CA PHE A 117 -2.77 -4.60 -4.07
C PHE A 117 -4.08 -5.24 -3.61
N LYS A 118 -4.39 -6.40 -4.22
CA LYS A 118 -5.60 -7.17 -3.90
C LYS A 118 -5.29 -8.34 -2.97
N ILE A 119 -6.20 -8.60 -2.04
CA ILE A 119 -6.22 -9.76 -1.13
C ILE A 119 -7.57 -10.43 -1.27
N TYR A 120 -7.57 -11.71 -1.65
CA TYR A 120 -8.80 -12.45 -1.98
C TYR A 120 -9.69 -11.75 -3.03
N GLY A 121 -9.08 -10.95 -3.91
CA GLY A 121 -9.76 -10.17 -4.93
C GLY A 121 -10.30 -8.82 -4.47
N ALA A 122 -10.16 -8.46 -3.19
CA ALA A 122 -10.50 -7.13 -2.67
C ALA A 122 -9.26 -6.23 -2.69
N VAL A 123 -9.38 -5.00 -3.18
CA VAL A 123 -8.34 -3.97 -3.08
C VAL A 123 -8.17 -3.57 -1.64
N THR A 124 -6.93 -3.60 -1.13
CA THR A 124 -6.62 -3.28 0.28
C THR A 124 -5.62 -2.13 0.41
N LEU A 125 -4.79 -1.94 -0.62
CA LEU A 125 -3.76 -0.91 -0.67
C LEU A 125 -3.68 -0.34 -2.09
N LEU A 126 -3.72 0.99 -2.18
CA LEU A 126 -3.37 1.78 -3.35
C LEU A 126 -1.96 2.31 -3.19
N TYR A 127 -1.20 2.26 -4.27
CA TYR A 127 0.09 2.91 -4.35
C TYR A 127 0.10 3.77 -5.60
N ILE A 128 0.18 5.09 -5.39
CA ILE A 128 0.06 6.12 -6.41
C ILE A 128 1.43 6.76 -6.58
N GLU A 129 2.02 6.59 -7.76
CA GLU A 129 3.28 7.20 -8.12
C GLU A 129 3.05 8.53 -8.83
N MET A 130 3.77 9.55 -8.40
CA MET A 130 3.73 10.91 -8.94
C MET A 130 4.96 11.08 -9.82
N ARG A 131 4.77 11.29 -11.13
CA ARG A 131 5.88 11.48 -12.06
C ARG A 131 6.50 12.87 -12.01
N LEU A 132 5.78 13.83 -11.44
CA LEU A 132 6.24 15.19 -11.29
C LEU A 132 6.43 15.49 -9.82
N LYS A 133 7.54 16.16 -9.49
CA LYS A 133 7.75 16.75 -8.16
C LYS A 133 6.56 17.66 -7.88
N VAL A 134 5.82 17.35 -6.83
CA VAL A 134 4.68 18.16 -6.37
C VAL A 134 5.15 19.60 -6.20
N GLY A 135 4.75 20.49 -7.11
CA GLY A 135 5.33 21.82 -7.25
C GLY A 135 4.78 22.79 -6.22
N ASN A 136 3.47 22.73 -5.96
CA ASN A 136 2.78 23.60 -5.02
C ASN A 136 1.66 22.88 -4.23
N ASP A 137 1.16 23.51 -3.17
CA ASP A 137 0.12 22.91 -2.31
C ASP A 137 -1.20 22.66 -3.07
N ASN A 138 -1.53 23.42 -4.12
CA ASN A 138 -2.74 23.21 -4.92
C ASN A 138 -2.66 21.91 -5.76
N GLU A 139 -1.54 21.67 -6.43
CA GLU A 139 -1.28 20.39 -7.11
C GLU A 139 -1.39 19.22 -6.13
N ARG A 140 -0.82 19.37 -4.93
CA ARG A 140 -0.94 18.37 -3.87
C ARG A 140 -2.40 18.09 -3.49
N LEU A 141 -3.24 19.12 -3.37
CA LEU A 141 -4.67 18.95 -3.11
C LEU A 141 -5.35 18.19 -4.26
N LYS A 142 -5.05 18.51 -5.52
CA LYS A 142 -5.59 17.77 -6.68
C LYS A 142 -5.20 16.29 -6.64
N ILE A 143 -3.95 15.97 -6.30
CA ILE A 143 -3.47 14.59 -6.14
C ILE A 143 -4.20 13.86 -5.02
N ILE A 144 -4.40 14.52 -3.88
CA ILE A 144 -5.14 13.94 -2.74
C ILE A 144 -6.62 13.72 -3.10
N ALA A 145 -7.24 14.64 -3.83
CA ALA A 145 -8.60 14.45 -4.34
C ALA A 145 -8.67 13.22 -5.27
N GLN A 146 -7.70 13.06 -6.17
CA GLN A 146 -7.63 11.87 -7.01
C GLN A 146 -7.48 10.61 -6.17
N ALA A 147 -6.59 10.59 -5.18
CA ALA A 147 -6.41 9.45 -4.28
C ALA A 147 -7.72 9.10 -3.53
N ILE A 148 -8.52 10.09 -3.12
CA ILE A 148 -9.83 9.86 -2.50
C ILE A 148 -10.82 9.25 -3.50
N ALA A 149 -10.95 9.82 -4.70
CA ALA A 149 -11.85 9.31 -5.73
C ALA A 149 -11.53 7.85 -6.08
N GLU A 150 -10.24 7.53 -6.12
CA GLU A 150 -9.73 6.21 -6.42
C GLU A 150 -9.96 5.19 -5.31
N CYS A 151 -9.75 5.62 -4.06
CA CYS A 151 -10.16 4.83 -2.90
C CYS A 151 -11.67 4.57 -2.91
N ASP A 152 -12.50 5.58 -3.23
CA ASP A 152 -13.95 5.41 -3.26
C ASP A 152 -14.39 4.39 -4.31
N ARG A 153 -13.84 4.48 -5.51
CA ARG A 153 -14.11 3.53 -6.59
C ARG A 153 -13.69 2.11 -6.22
N CYS A 154 -12.50 1.94 -5.65
CA CYS A 154 -12.03 0.64 -5.17
C CYS A 154 -12.91 0.09 -4.05
N TYR A 155 -13.41 0.96 -3.17
CA TYR A 155 -14.35 0.57 -2.12
C TYR A 155 -15.68 0.07 -2.69
N LEU A 156 -16.19 0.73 -3.74
CA LEU A 156 -17.41 0.31 -4.45
C LEU A 156 -17.21 -1.04 -5.18
N GLU A 157 -16.06 -1.24 -5.83
CA GLU A 157 -15.70 -2.54 -6.43
C GLU A 157 -15.66 -3.65 -5.37
N ASN A 158 -14.97 -3.40 -4.25
CA ASN A 158 -14.91 -4.32 -3.11
C ASN A 158 -16.30 -4.65 -2.56
N SER A 159 -17.14 -3.63 -2.37
CA SER A 159 -18.50 -3.75 -1.85
C SER A 159 -19.37 -4.62 -2.76
N THR A 160 -19.22 -4.47 -4.08
CA THR A 160 -19.88 -5.33 -5.08
C THR A 160 -19.43 -6.79 -4.94
N GLY A 161 -18.16 -7.00 -4.59
CA GLY A 161 -17.61 -8.31 -4.21
C GLY A 161 -18.06 -8.84 -2.85
N GLY A 162 -18.77 -8.05 -2.04
CA GLY A 162 -19.15 -8.39 -0.66
C GLY A 162 -18.01 -8.25 0.34
N TYR A 163 -17.09 -7.32 0.09
CA TYR A 163 -16.00 -6.96 0.98
C TYR A 163 -16.17 -5.53 1.48
N PHE A 164 -16.10 -5.36 2.80
CA PHE A 164 -16.19 -4.05 3.44
C PHE A 164 -14.98 -3.89 4.35
N LEU A 165 -14.00 -3.15 3.89
CA LEU A 165 -12.73 -2.93 4.57
C LEU A 165 -12.16 -1.57 4.20
N PRO A 166 -11.30 -0.99 5.06
CA PRO A 166 -10.58 0.20 4.71
C PRO A 166 -9.59 -0.06 3.57
N ILE A 167 -9.30 0.99 2.81
CA ILE A 167 -8.29 1.01 1.77
C ILE A 167 -7.14 1.88 2.26
N HIS A 168 -5.96 1.30 2.34
CA HIS A 168 -4.73 2.04 2.58
C HIS A 168 -4.30 2.71 1.28
N CYS A 169 -3.69 3.88 1.36
CA CYS A 169 -3.17 4.58 0.20
C CYS A 169 -1.78 5.15 0.53
N ILE A 170 -0.84 4.96 -0.39
CA ILE A 170 0.50 5.52 -0.34
C ILE A 170 0.66 6.38 -1.59
N ILE A 171 1.00 7.66 -1.41
CA ILE A 171 1.31 8.58 -2.49
C ILE A 171 2.80 8.85 -2.44
N THR A 172 3.51 8.72 -3.56
CA THR A 172 4.96 8.91 -3.59
C THR A 172 5.51 9.44 -4.91
N ASP A 173 6.62 10.17 -4.87
CA ASP A 173 7.46 10.52 -6.03
C ASP A 173 8.81 9.78 -6.02
N GLY A 174 8.90 8.70 -5.23
CA GLY A 174 10.13 7.95 -4.98
C GLY A 174 11.02 8.53 -3.88
N LEU A 175 10.80 9.78 -3.46
CA LEU A 175 11.55 10.43 -2.37
C LEU A 175 10.66 10.90 -1.22
N HIS A 176 9.39 11.17 -1.47
CA HIS A 176 8.38 11.55 -0.48
C HIS A 176 7.33 10.44 -0.42
N TYR A 177 6.86 10.10 0.78
CA TYR A 177 5.84 9.08 1.01
C TYR A 177 4.76 9.63 1.93
N GLU A 178 3.57 9.85 1.40
CA GLU A 178 2.39 10.22 2.17
C GLU A 178 1.47 9.01 2.34
N PHE A 179 1.05 8.77 3.58
CA PHE A 179 0.23 7.62 3.95
C PHE A 179 -1.19 8.06 4.27
N PHE A 180 -2.17 7.32 3.80
CA PHE A 180 -3.58 7.58 4.05
C PHE A 180 -4.33 6.29 4.33
N LYS A 181 -5.46 6.42 5.02
CA LYS A 181 -6.45 5.35 5.16
C LYS A 181 -7.83 5.90 4.86
N PHE A 182 -8.50 5.26 3.91
CA PHE A 182 -9.87 5.52 3.52
C PHE A 182 -10.78 4.45 4.11
N ASP A 183 -11.90 4.84 4.72
CA ASP A 183 -12.93 3.90 5.19
C ASP A 183 -14.32 4.50 4.96
N LYS A 184 -15.24 3.70 4.42
CA LYS A 184 -16.64 4.09 4.12
C LYS A 184 -17.67 3.16 4.77
N HIS A 185 -17.27 2.18 5.57
CA HIS A 185 -18.19 1.15 6.05
C HIS A 185 -19.25 1.67 7.02
N LEU A 186 -18.84 2.42 8.05
CA LEU A 186 -19.77 2.99 9.05
C LEU A 186 -19.92 4.50 8.89
N LYS A 187 -18.80 5.18 8.73
CA LYS A 187 -18.71 6.62 8.53
C LYS A 187 -17.59 6.88 7.52
N PRO A 188 -17.88 7.55 6.38
CA PRO A 188 -16.84 7.97 5.46
C PRO A 188 -15.77 8.76 6.21
N SER A 189 -14.52 8.36 6.01
CA SER A 189 -13.36 8.99 6.61
C SER A 189 -12.15 8.81 5.72
N PHE A 190 -11.33 9.85 5.69
CA PHE A 190 -10.02 9.85 5.07
C PHE A 190 -9.07 10.47 6.08
N VAL A 191 -8.11 9.67 6.53
CA VAL A 191 -7.19 10.05 7.60
C VAL A 191 -5.76 9.95 7.12
N ARG A 192 -4.92 10.87 7.57
CA ARG A 192 -3.50 10.95 7.20
C ARG A 192 -2.63 10.22 8.21
N GLY A 193 -1.65 9.48 7.70
CA GLY A 193 -0.57 8.89 8.48
C GLY A 193 0.42 9.93 9.00
N CYS A 194 0.76 9.86 10.28
CA CYS A 194 1.76 10.72 10.92
C CYS A 194 2.66 9.90 11.84
N PHE A 195 3.95 10.23 11.93
CA PHE A 195 4.81 9.61 12.92
C PHE A 195 4.58 10.26 14.30
N SER A 196 4.73 9.46 15.34
CA SER A 196 4.64 9.93 16.72
C SER A 196 5.62 11.08 16.98
N GLY A 197 5.08 12.22 17.40
CA GLY A 197 5.86 13.43 17.70
C GLY A 197 5.94 14.45 16.56
N ASP A 198 5.41 14.15 15.37
CA ASP A 198 5.42 15.10 14.25
C ASP A 198 4.57 16.35 14.57
N PRO A 199 5.16 17.56 14.49
CA PRO A 199 4.41 18.81 14.56
C PRO A 199 3.32 18.85 13.49
N GLU A 200 2.18 19.47 13.79
CA GLU A 200 1.01 19.49 12.90
C GLU A 200 1.32 19.99 11.48
N HIS A 201 2.19 21.00 11.37
CA HIS A 201 2.64 21.57 10.09
C HIS A 201 3.65 20.70 9.32
N LEU A 202 4.25 19.68 9.97
CA LEU A 202 5.23 18.76 9.38
C LEU A 202 4.65 17.36 9.09
N ARG A 203 3.34 17.17 9.27
CA ARG A 203 2.62 15.93 8.94
C ARG A 203 2.45 15.75 7.43
N ARG A 204 3.57 15.72 6.71
CA ARG A 204 3.70 15.56 5.25
C ARG A 204 4.31 14.20 4.88
N GLY A 205 4.24 13.23 5.81
CA GLY A 205 4.74 11.87 5.58
C GLY A 205 6.25 11.74 5.77
N LEU A 206 6.86 10.76 5.09
CA LEU A 206 8.29 10.48 5.16
C LEU A 206 9.01 11.10 3.96
N LYS A 207 10.15 11.76 4.20
CA LYS A 207 11.02 12.29 3.15
C LYS A 207 12.38 11.60 3.18
N ILE A 208 12.84 11.20 2.00
CA ILE A 208 14.19 10.73 1.69
C ILE A 208 14.87 11.85 0.91
N ASP A 209 16.08 12.20 1.31
CA ASP A 209 16.89 13.16 0.59
C ASP A 209 17.51 12.51 -0.66
N ASP A 210 17.67 13.32 -1.70
CA ASP A 210 18.27 12.90 -2.96
C ASP A 210 19.74 12.47 -2.73
N TYR A 211 20.05 11.21 -3.01
CA TYR A 211 21.38 10.62 -2.83
C TYR A 211 22.47 11.36 -3.62
N SER A 212 22.12 11.99 -4.76
CA SER A 212 23.07 12.76 -5.57
C SER A 212 23.64 13.99 -4.85
N ARG A 213 22.97 14.44 -3.78
CA ARG A 213 23.37 15.58 -2.95
C ARG A 213 24.16 15.18 -1.72
N MET A 214 24.36 13.88 -1.49
CA MET A 214 25.05 13.36 -0.31
C MET A 214 26.52 13.08 -0.59
N GLU A 215 27.37 13.31 0.42
CA GLU A 215 28.80 12.98 0.33
C GLU A 215 29.06 11.46 0.30
N THR A 216 28.17 10.68 0.91
CA THR A 216 28.20 9.21 0.93
C THR A 216 26.79 8.65 0.75
N THR A 217 26.67 7.39 0.35
CA THR A 217 25.36 6.72 0.17
C THR A 217 24.75 6.26 1.50
N LEU A 218 25.50 6.27 2.60
CA LEU A 218 25.04 5.74 3.89
C LEU A 218 23.78 6.46 4.43
N PRO A 219 23.67 7.81 4.45
CA PRO A 219 22.47 8.47 4.93
C PRO A 219 21.23 8.13 4.09
N PHE A 220 21.38 8.02 2.77
CA PHE A 220 20.31 7.58 1.87
C PHE A 220 19.85 6.16 2.21
N ILE A 221 20.77 5.21 2.38
CA ILE A 221 20.45 3.82 2.76
C ILE A 221 19.68 3.79 4.10
N LEU A 222 20.08 4.61 5.07
CA LEU A 222 19.39 4.68 6.37
C LEU A 222 17.96 5.24 6.24
N GLN A 223 17.77 6.29 5.44
CA GLN A 223 16.44 6.87 5.17
C GLN A 223 15.55 5.91 4.36
N LEU A 224 16.12 5.23 3.35
CA LEU A 224 15.45 4.19 2.58
C LEU A 224 14.95 3.05 3.48
N ARG A 225 15.76 2.63 4.46
CA ARG A 225 15.32 1.62 5.43
C ARG A 225 14.06 2.07 6.17
N CYS A 226 14.01 3.34 6.59
CA CYS A 226 12.84 3.89 7.26
C CYS A 226 11.60 3.86 6.37
N ALA A 227 11.77 4.15 5.08
CA ALA A 227 10.68 4.10 4.10
C ALA A 227 10.19 2.68 3.87
N CYS A 228 11.10 1.73 3.63
CA CYS A 228 10.74 0.32 3.49
C CYS A 228 9.98 -0.21 4.70
N GLU A 229 10.44 0.11 5.93
CA GLU A 229 9.79 -0.35 7.17
C GLU A 229 8.41 0.29 7.39
N ALA A 230 8.20 1.55 6.97
CA ALA A 230 6.91 2.22 7.05
C ALA A 230 5.92 1.70 5.98
N VAL A 231 6.38 1.54 4.73
CA VAL A 231 5.60 0.93 3.65
C VAL A 231 5.20 -0.50 4.02
N PHE A 232 6.13 -1.27 4.59
CA PHE A 232 5.86 -2.64 5.04
C PHE A 232 4.83 -2.70 6.17
N ASP A 233 4.88 -1.77 7.14
CA ASP A 233 3.88 -1.68 8.21
C ASP A 233 2.46 -1.46 7.65
N VAL A 234 2.33 -0.57 6.66
CA VAL A 234 1.06 -0.30 5.98
C VAL A 234 0.59 -1.51 5.16
N MET A 235 1.49 -2.18 4.43
CA MET A 235 1.18 -3.42 3.71
C MET A 235 0.70 -4.51 4.66
N LEU A 236 1.32 -4.66 5.83
CA LEU A 236 0.95 -5.67 6.82
C LEU A 236 -0.39 -5.35 7.50
N SER A 237 -0.67 -4.07 7.75
CA SER A 237 -2.00 -3.62 8.18
C SER A 237 -3.07 -3.94 7.14
N ALA A 238 -2.85 -3.58 5.87
CA ALA A 238 -3.75 -3.88 4.77
C ALA A 238 -3.97 -5.40 4.61
N TYR A 239 -2.91 -6.18 4.82
CA TYR A 239 -2.95 -7.64 4.82
C TYR A 239 -3.90 -8.22 5.86
N ILE A 240 -3.78 -7.74 7.10
CA ILE A 240 -4.64 -8.17 8.20
C ILE A 240 -6.10 -7.78 7.95
N GLU A 241 -6.37 -6.57 7.44
CA GLU A 241 -7.74 -6.15 7.10
C GLU A 241 -8.35 -6.98 5.97
N GLY A 242 -7.56 -7.33 4.95
CA GLY A 242 -7.98 -8.25 3.89
C GLY A 242 -8.32 -9.65 4.41
N LEU A 243 -7.50 -10.20 5.33
CA LEU A 243 -7.78 -11.47 6.00
C LEU A 243 -9.10 -11.41 6.79
N LYS A 244 -9.31 -10.35 7.58
CA LYS A 244 -10.53 -10.17 8.38
C LYS A 244 -11.77 -10.09 7.49
N ALA A 245 -11.71 -9.28 6.43
CA ALA A 245 -12.83 -9.12 5.50
C ALA A 245 -13.19 -10.44 4.81
N ASN A 246 -12.19 -11.23 4.40
CA ASN A 246 -12.42 -12.55 3.84
C ASN A 246 -13.00 -13.53 4.85
N TYR A 247 -12.55 -13.49 6.11
CA TYR A 247 -13.11 -14.30 7.18
C TYR A 247 -14.61 -14.01 7.38
N VAL A 248 -14.97 -12.74 7.58
CA VAL A 248 -16.37 -12.30 7.75
C VAL A 248 -17.23 -12.71 6.56
N ARG A 249 -16.75 -12.46 5.34
CA ARG A 249 -17.46 -12.87 4.10
C ARG A 249 -17.67 -14.38 4.02
N SER A 250 -16.68 -15.17 4.41
CA SER A 250 -16.77 -16.63 4.44
C SER A 250 -17.83 -17.11 5.45
N GLU A 251 -17.87 -16.50 6.64
CA GLU A 251 -18.89 -16.81 7.65
C GLU A 251 -20.31 -16.48 7.16
N GLU A 252 -20.51 -15.33 6.55
CA GLU A 252 -21.82 -14.93 6.00
C GLU A 252 -22.28 -15.86 4.89
N ARG A 253 -21.38 -16.32 4.02
CA ARG A 253 -21.69 -17.32 2.99
C ARG A 253 -22.07 -18.67 3.59
N GLY A 254 -21.36 -19.10 4.63
CA GLY A 254 -21.70 -20.32 5.37
C GLY A 254 -23.09 -20.26 6.01
N LYS A 255 -23.45 -19.12 6.62
CA LYS A 255 -24.80 -18.89 7.18
C LYS A 255 -25.90 -18.94 6.11
N LYS A 256 -25.58 -18.61 4.86
CA LYS A 256 -26.48 -18.69 3.70
C LYS A 256 -26.54 -20.07 3.04
N GLY A 257 -25.94 -21.10 3.65
CA GLY A 257 -25.97 -22.48 3.16
C GLY A 257 -25.05 -22.75 1.96
N LEU A 258 -24.15 -21.83 1.62
CA LEU A 258 -23.10 -22.07 0.63
C LEU A 258 -21.96 -22.88 1.27
N THR A 259 -21.28 -23.71 0.46
CA THR A 259 -20.16 -24.55 0.91
C THR A 259 -19.11 -23.70 1.62
N ARG A 260 -18.93 -23.95 2.93
CA ARG A 260 -18.01 -23.20 3.78
C ARG A 260 -16.59 -23.75 3.62
N PRO A 261 -15.60 -22.96 3.17
CA PRO A 261 -14.20 -23.32 3.33
C PRO A 261 -13.87 -23.46 4.83
N THR A 262 -12.98 -24.38 5.22
CA THR A 262 -12.61 -24.57 6.63
C THR A 262 -12.16 -23.26 7.27
N LEU A 263 -12.79 -22.85 8.38
CA LEU A 263 -12.44 -21.62 9.10
C LEU A 263 -11.07 -21.68 9.76
N ASP A 264 -10.64 -22.88 10.17
CA ASP A 264 -9.43 -23.09 10.97
C ASP A 264 -8.17 -22.49 10.32
N GLY A 265 -8.10 -22.50 8.97
CA GLY A 265 -7.01 -21.86 8.23
C GLY A 265 -7.06 -20.32 8.29
N GLY A 266 -8.26 -19.75 8.25
CA GLY A 266 -8.47 -18.31 8.36
C GLY A 266 -8.14 -17.76 9.75
N ASP A 267 -8.57 -18.46 10.81
CA ASP A 267 -8.27 -18.09 12.19
C ASP A 267 -6.77 -18.19 12.48
N LYS A 268 -6.12 -19.27 12.05
CA LYS A 268 -4.66 -19.43 12.19
C LYS A 268 -3.90 -18.34 11.43
N ALA A 269 -4.33 -18.01 10.21
CA ALA A 269 -3.71 -16.94 9.43
C ALA A 269 -3.82 -15.59 10.17
N LEU A 270 -5.01 -15.22 10.64
CA LEU A 270 -5.21 -13.98 11.39
C LEU A 270 -4.37 -13.91 12.67
N GLN A 271 -4.29 -14.99 13.44
CA GLN A 271 -3.46 -15.05 14.65
C GLN A 271 -1.97 -14.91 14.34
N SER A 272 -1.47 -15.63 13.32
CA SER A 272 -0.07 -15.53 12.91
C SER A 272 0.27 -14.15 12.34
N ALA A 273 -0.62 -13.54 11.53
CA ALA A 273 -0.44 -12.18 11.03
C ALA A 273 -0.39 -11.14 12.16
N GLY A 274 -1.30 -11.26 13.15
CA GLY A 274 -1.31 -10.39 14.31
C GLY A 274 -0.04 -10.51 15.16
N ARG A 275 0.46 -11.75 15.38
CA ARG A 275 1.74 -11.99 16.06
C ARG A 275 2.92 -11.38 15.30
N ALA A 276 2.97 -11.57 13.98
CA ALA A 276 4.00 -10.98 13.12
C ALA A 276 4.00 -9.45 13.23
N PHE A 277 2.83 -8.83 13.12
CA PHE A 277 2.69 -7.37 13.18
C PHE A 277 3.15 -6.78 14.52
N ALA A 278 2.76 -7.41 15.63
CA ALA A 278 3.23 -7.00 16.95
C ALA A 278 4.75 -7.17 17.09
N ALA A 279 5.30 -8.31 16.65
CA ALA A 279 6.72 -8.60 16.74
C ALA A 279 7.59 -7.66 15.86
N PHE A 280 7.16 -7.31 14.65
CA PHE A 280 7.89 -6.35 13.82
C PHE A 280 7.95 -4.94 14.43
N ARG A 281 6.89 -4.50 15.11
CA ARG A 281 6.87 -3.22 15.83
C ARG A 281 7.69 -3.28 17.11
N GLU A 282 7.66 -4.41 17.82
CA GLU A 282 8.50 -4.66 19.00
C GLU A 282 10.00 -4.64 18.65
N ALA A 283 10.39 -5.24 17.53
CA ALA A 283 11.77 -5.18 17.03
C ALA A 283 12.22 -3.72 16.79
N GLU A 284 11.32 -2.83 16.35
CA GLU A 284 11.64 -1.40 16.22
C GLU A 284 11.80 -0.71 17.59
N VAL A 285 11.04 -1.11 18.61
CA VAL A 285 11.20 -0.62 19.99
C VAL A 285 12.57 -1.04 20.54
N GLN A 286 12.91 -2.33 20.45
CA GLN A 286 14.21 -2.86 20.89
C GLN A 286 15.38 -2.13 20.20
N ARG A 287 15.25 -1.85 18.90
CA ARG A 287 16.24 -1.07 18.15
C ARG A 287 16.36 0.37 18.66
N LYS A 288 15.25 1.04 19.04
CA LYS A 288 15.28 2.38 19.64
C LYS A 288 15.99 2.36 21.00
N ASP A 289 15.84 1.27 21.75
CA ASP A 289 16.45 1.07 23.07
C ASP A 289 17.93 0.66 22.98
N GLY A 290 18.44 0.39 21.77
CA GLY A 290 19.83 0.02 21.52
C GLY A 290 20.13 -1.47 21.61
N ASP A 291 19.12 -2.32 21.83
CA ASP A 291 19.25 -3.78 21.83
C ASP A 291 19.11 -4.33 20.41
N LEU A 292 20.20 -4.22 19.64
CA LEU A 292 20.22 -4.58 18.22
C LEU A 292 20.10 -6.10 17.99
N ASP A 293 20.72 -6.91 18.85
CA ASP A 293 20.70 -8.37 18.72
C ASP A 293 19.28 -8.92 18.93
N SER A 294 18.57 -8.43 19.96
CA SER A 294 17.17 -8.80 20.18
C SER A 294 16.28 -8.27 19.05
N ALA A 295 16.52 -7.05 18.57
CA ALA A 295 15.75 -6.46 17.48
C ALA A 295 15.83 -7.30 16.20
N ASP A 296 17.03 -7.72 15.81
CA ASP A 296 17.23 -8.55 14.63
C ASP A 296 16.61 -9.95 14.82
N ALA A 297 16.80 -10.59 15.98
CA ALA A 297 16.19 -11.89 16.28
C ALA A 297 14.65 -11.83 16.29
N THR A 298 14.07 -10.76 16.84
CA THR A 298 12.62 -10.54 16.87
C THR A 298 12.07 -10.29 15.46
N ALA A 299 12.78 -9.53 14.62
CA ALA A 299 12.40 -9.31 13.23
C ALA A 299 12.41 -10.61 12.41
N ASP A 300 13.38 -11.50 12.62
CA ASP A 300 13.44 -12.81 11.98
C ASP A 300 12.27 -13.71 12.41
N GLN A 301 11.95 -13.74 13.71
CA GLN A 301 10.79 -14.47 14.22
C GLN A 301 9.46 -13.91 13.68
N ALA A 302 9.35 -12.58 13.59
CA ALA A 302 8.18 -11.93 13.01
C ALA A 302 7.99 -12.33 11.54
N LEU A 303 9.08 -12.47 10.78
CA LEU A 303 9.02 -12.93 9.39
C LEU A 303 8.55 -14.38 9.29
N LEU A 304 9.02 -15.27 10.17
CA LEU A 304 8.52 -16.65 10.25
C LEU A 304 7.01 -16.70 10.57
N ALA A 305 6.54 -15.86 11.50
CA ALA A 305 5.11 -15.75 11.81
C ALA A 305 4.29 -15.23 10.63
N LEU A 306 4.82 -14.30 9.83
CA LEU A 306 4.18 -13.85 8.59
C LEU A 306 4.10 -14.99 7.57
N GLN A 307 5.18 -15.77 7.41
CA GLN A 307 5.19 -16.95 6.55
C GLN A 307 4.12 -17.96 6.98
N GLU A 308 4.04 -18.30 8.27
CA GLU A 308 2.98 -19.17 8.82
C GLU A 308 1.58 -18.64 8.48
N SER A 309 1.38 -17.33 8.55
CA SER A 309 0.09 -16.71 8.19
C SER A 309 -0.24 -16.95 6.72
N THR A 310 0.69 -16.64 5.82
CA THR A 310 0.49 -16.81 4.37
C THR A 310 0.32 -18.28 3.99
N GLU A 311 0.90 -19.19 4.77
CA GLU A 311 0.76 -20.63 4.59
C GLU A 311 -0.60 -21.16 5.04
N ALA A 312 -1.15 -20.61 6.12
CA ALA A 312 -2.46 -20.97 6.64
C ALA A 312 -3.61 -20.33 5.84
N ALA A 313 -3.34 -19.21 5.16
CA ALA A 313 -4.32 -18.43 4.43
C ALA A 313 -5.06 -19.29 3.36
N PRO A 314 -6.41 -19.29 3.31
CA PRO A 314 -7.19 -20.13 2.40
C PRO A 314 -6.73 -20.08 0.94
N ILE A 315 -6.46 -21.26 0.37
CA ILE A 315 -5.75 -21.41 -0.89
C ILE A 315 -6.75 -21.59 -2.04
N SER A 316 -7.37 -20.52 -2.52
CA SER A 316 -8.00 -20.57 -3.86
C SER A 316 -7.01 -20.23 -4.98
N TYR A 317 -5.78 -19.84 -4.65
CA TYR A 317 -4.90 -19.12 -5.57
C TYR A 317 -3.45 -19.66 -5.75
N ARG A 318 -3.00 -20.70 -5.01
CA ARG A 318 -1.64 -21.28 -5.20
C ARG A 318 -1.44 -21.99 -6.55
N SER A 319 -2.51 -22.21 -7.33
CA SER A 319 -2.44 -23.10 -8.50
C SER A 319 -1.83 -22.49 -9.77
N LYS A 320 -1.50 -21.20 -9.85
CA LYS A 320 -1.09 -20.54 -11.11
C LYS A 320 0.37 -20.08 -11.22
N PHE A 321 1.34 -20.79 -10.66
CA PHE A 321 2.71 -20.59 -11.17
C PHE A 321 2.77 -21.11 -12.61
N ILE A 322 3.30 -20.29 -13.51
CA ILE A 322 3.39 -20.60 -14.94
C ILE A 322 4.62 -21.48 -15.21
N MET A 323 5.72 -21.29 -14.45
CA MET A 323 6.97 -22.03 -14.58
C MET A 323 7.18 -22.97 -13.38
N LYS A 324 6.40 -24.05 -13.29
CA LYS A 324 6.54 -25.05 -12.21
C LYS A 324 7.51 -26.18 -12.56
N ASP A 325 7.74 -26.39 -13.84
CA ASP A 325 8.42 -27.57 -14.37
C ASP A 325 9.90 -27.27 -14.65
N TRP A 326 10.59 -26.63 -13.69
CA TRP A 326 12.03 -26.40 -13.78
C TRP A 326 12.76 -27.73 -13.60
N ASP A 327 13.36 -28.23 -14.68
CA ASP A 327 14.22 -29.40 -14.67
C ASP A 327 15.65 -28.98 -15.04
N ASP A 328 16.55 -28.99 -14.06
CA ASP A 328 17.95 -28.61 -14.24
C ASP A 328 18.66 -29.43 -15.32
N VAL A 329 18.25 -30.68 -15.54
CA VAL A 329 18.86 -31.58 -16.52
C VAL A 329 18.37 -31.26 -17.92
N GLU A 330 17.06 -31.08 -18.11
CA GLU A 330 16.49 -30.74 -19.41
C GLU A 330 16.85 -29.32 -19.83
N VAL A 331 16.83 -28.34 -18.91
CA VAL A 331 17.26 -26.97 -19.20
C VAL A 331 18.74 -26.91 -19.60
N ARG A 332 19.61 -27.72 -18.97
CA ARG A 332 21.05 -27.78 -19.35
C ARG A 332 21.30 -28.41 -20.72
N LYS A 333 20.33 -29.15 -21.28
CA LYS A 333 20.45 -29.77 -22.60
C LYS A 333 20.03 -28.83 -23.75
N ALA A 334 19.29 -27.76 -23.45
CA ALA A 334 18.82 -26.78 -24.43
C ALA A 334 19.92 -25.81 -24.87
#